data_AF-A0AAN0NHT1-F1
#
_entry.id   AF-A0AAN0NHT1-F1
#
_cell.length_a   1.000
_cell.length_b   1.000
_cell.length_c   1.000
_cell.angle_alpha   90.00
_cell.angle_beta   90.00
_cell.angle_gamma   90.00
#
_symmetry.space_group_name_H-M   'P 1'
#
loop_
_entity.id
_entity.type
_entity.pdbx_description
1 polymer ?
#
loop_
_entity_poly.entity_id
_entity_poly.type
_entity_poly.pdbx_seq_one_letter_code
_entity_poly.pdbx_strand_id
1 'polypeptide(L)'
;MKVQTAICAVFAGPCWAENIACDMDGIALAFAIDRNQFVAPASPDEPPRRKVTMVSMGDAQFPAEPFLIGKTRGFWAEGWSGSDVIFVMQPDGSATYTDTRRDTRLTGHCEVRQ
;
A
#
# COMPACT_ATOMS: atom_id res chain seq x y z
N MET A 1 -49.30 6.50 9.41
CA MET A 1 -47.94 6.98 9.04
C MET A 1 -46.93 6.16 9.83
N LYS A 2 -46.12 5.34 9.16
CA LYS A 2 -45.09 4.50 9.81
C LYS A 2 -43.74 5.14 9.56
N VAL A 3 -43.12 5.68 10.62
CA VAL A 3 -41.74 6.18 10.58
C VAL A 3 -40.83 4.97 10.80
N GLN A 4 -40.18 4.53 9.73
CA GLN A 4 -39.09 3.56 9.82
C GLN A 4 -37.80 4.35 9.93
N THR A 5 -37.29 4.46 11.15
CA THR A 5 -35.98 5.01 11.46
C THR A 5 -34.92 4.02 10.98
N ALA A 6 -34.27 4.32 9.86
CA ALA A 6 -33.09 3.59 9.41
C ALA A 6 -31.88 3.99 10.29
N ILE A 7 -31.42 3.05 11.11
CA ILE A 7 -30.16 3.17 11.83
C ILE A 7 -29.03 2.90 10.82
N CYS A 8 -28.41 3.96 10.31
CA CYS A 8 -27.13 3.85 9.61
C CYS A 8 -26.04 3.53 10.63
N ALA A 9 -25.75 2.24 10.82
CA ALA A 9 -24.52 1.81 11.48
C ALA A 9 -23.33 2.14 10.57
N VAL A 10 -22.64 3.24 10.87
CA VAL A 10 -21.32 3.53 10.30
C VAL A 10 -20.35 2.53 10.93
N PHE A 11 -20.09 1.41 10.24
CA PHE A 11 -18.93 0.59 10.53
C PHE A 11 -17.70 1.41 10.17
N ALA A 12 -17.17 2.15 11.15
CA ALA A 12 -15.79 2.59 11.13
C ALA A 12 -14.94 1.32 11.07
N GLY A 13 -14.46 0.99 9.87
CA GLY A 13 -13.52 -0.11 9.68
C GLY A 13 -12.28 0.10 10.56
N PRO A 14 -11.58 -0.97 10.96
CA PRO A 14 -10.40 -0.87 11.80
C PRO A 14 -9.36 0.07 11.17
N CYS A 15 -8.95 1.07 11.96
CA CYS A 15 -7.98 2.13 11.68
C CYS A 15 -6.51 1.62 11.49
N TRP A 16 -6.33 0.44 10.90
CA TRP A 16 -5.05 -0.28 10.85
C TRP A 16 -4.42 -0.36 9.44
N ALA A 17 -5.16 0.10 8.43
CA ALA A 17 -4.63 0.33 7.09
C ALA A 17 -4.01 1.73 7.02
N GLU A 18 -2.69 1.80 6.84
CA GLU A 18 -2.01 3.04 6.46
C GLU A 18 -2.23 3.27 4.96
N ASN A 19 -2.91 4.35 4.58
CA ASN A 19 -3.01 4.75 3.18
C ASN A 19 -1.83 5.65 2.85
N ILE A 20 -0.99 5.27 1.91
CA ILE A 20 0.16 6.07 1.47
C ILE A 20 -0.20 6.74 0.15
N ALA A 21 0.02 8.05 0.07
CA ALA A 21 -0.11 8.83 -1.14
C ALA A 21 1.20 9.56 -1.41
N CYS A 22 1.66 9.56 -2.66
CA CYS A 22 2.93 10.11 -3.09
C CYS A 22 2.77 10.91 -4.36
N ASP A 23 3.59 11.95 -4.49
CA ASP A 23 3.92 12.56 -5.78
C ASP A 23 5.35 12.13 -6.14
N MET A 24 5.49 11.38 -7.24
CA MET A 24 6.75 10.84 -7.75
C MET A 24 7.15 11.60 -9.01
N ASP A 25 7.81 12.74 -8.83
CA ASP A 25 8.18 13.68 -9.91
C ASP A 25 6.97 14.04 -10.81
N GLY A 26 5.82 14.34 -10.18
CA GLY A 26 4.56 14.66 -10.87
C GLY A 26 3.67 13.46 -11.21
N ILE A 27 4.09 12.24 -10.89
CA ILE A 27 3.28 11.02 -11.04
C ILE A 27 2.67 10.63 -9.70
N ALA A 28 1.35 10.66 -9.60
CA ALA A 28 0.64 10.22 -8.41
C ALA A 28 0.82 8.71 -8.20
N LEU A 29 1.26 8.31 -6.99
CA LEU A 29 1.35 6.93 -6.56
C LEU A 29 0.59 6.75 -5.24
N ALA A 30 -0.21 5.69 -5.13
CA ALA A 30 -0.97 5.39 -3.92
C ALA A 30 -1.10 3.89 -3.66
N PHE A 31 -1.06 3.49 -2.40
CA PHE A 31 -1.28 2.12 -1.96
C PHE A 31 -1.64 2.08 -0.46
N ALA A 32 -2.13 0.93 0.01
CA ALA A 32 -2.44 0.74 1.42
C ALA A 32 -1.57 -0.36 2.04
N ILE A 33 -1.20 -0.20 3.31
CA ILE A 33 -0.56 -1.24 4.11
C ILE A 33 -1.45 -1.57 5.30
N ASP A 34 -2.06 -2.75 5.30
CA ASP A 34 -2.68 -3.31 6.50
C ASP A 34 -1.61 -3.93 7.40
N ARG A 35 -1.42 -3.40 8.61
CA ARG A 35 -0.43 -3.95 9.55
C ARG A 35 -0.75 -5.38 9.99
N ASN A 36 -2.02 -5.78 9.98
CA ASN A 36 -2.45 -7.11 10.39
C ASN A 36 -1.90 -8.22 9.47
N GLN A 37 -1.55 -7.89 8.22
CA GLN A 37 -0.98 -8.84 7.27
C GLN A 37 0.43 -9.33 7.68
N PHE A 38 1.10 -8.64 8.62
CA PHE A 38 2.44 -8.99 9.11
C PHE A 38 2.43 -9.67 10.48
N VAL A 39 1.28 -9.81 11.11
CA VAL A 39 1.17 -10.47 12.43
C VAL A 39 1.46 -11.96 12.25
N ALA A 40 2.06 -12.59 13.27
CA ALA A 40 2.26 -14.04 13.28
C ALA A 40 0.90 -14.78 13.28
N PRO A 41 0.83 -16.00 12.75
CA PRO A 41 -0.34 -16.85 12.92
C PRO A 41 -0.67 -17.01 14.41
N ALA A 42 -1.96 -16.91 14.77
CA ALA A 42 -2.40 -17.15 16.14
C ALA A 42 -2.53 -18.65 16.46
N SER A 43 -2.69 -19.47 15.41
CA SER A 43 -2.78 -20.94 15.46
C SER A 43 -1.97 -21.55 14.32
N PRO A 44 -1.40 -22.76 14.48
CA PRO A 44 -0.82 -23.53 13.38
C PRO A 44 -1.79 -23.84 12.23
N ASP A 45 -3.10 -23.88 12.51
CA ASP A 45 -4.14 -24.15 11.51
C ASP A 45 -4.59 -22.90 10.75
N GLU A 46 -4.03 -21.73 11.09
CA GLU A 46 -4.37 -20.50 10.39
C GLU A 46 -3.78 -20.50 8.98
N PRO A 47 -4.59 -20.24 7.93
CA PRO A 47 -4.07 -20.18 6.57
C PRO A 47 -3.02 -19.06 6.42
N PRO A 48 -2.00 -19.23 5.56
CA PRO A 48 -1.03 -18.18 5.30
C PRO A 48 -1.71 -16.87 4.85
N ARG A 49 -1.40 -15.78 5.55
CA ARG A 49 -1.90 -14.45 5.19
C ARG A 49 -1.21 -13.97 3.91
N ARG A 50 -2.00 -13.61 2.90
CA ARG A 50 -1.50 -13.06 1.65
C ARG A 50 -1.05 -11.61 1.87
N LYS A 51 0.23 -11.34 1.68
CA LYS A 51 0.82 -9.99 1.79
C LYS A 51 0.77 -9.31 0.43
N VAL A 52 -0.42 -8.93 -0.02
CA VAL A 52 -0.60 -8.25 -1.31
C VAL A 52 -1.43 -6.99 -1.11
N THR A 53 -0.96 -5.90 -1.70
CA THR A 53 -1.67 -4.63 -1.81
C THR A 53 -1.87 -4.26 -3.28
N MET A 54 -2.86 -3.41 -3.57
CA MET A 54 -3.03 -2.83 -4.89
C MET A 54 -2.35 -1.47 -4.93
N VAL A 55 -1.41 -1.29 -5.86
CA VAL A 55 -0.75 -0.01 -6.12
C VAL A 55 -1.45 0.67 -7.29
N SER A 56 -1.75 1.95 -7.15
CA SER A 56 -2.15 2.85 -8.23
C SER A 56 -0.98 3.77 -8.56
N MET A 57 -0.58 3.87 -9.83
CA MET A 57 0.48 4.76 -10.27
C MET A 57 0.10 5.40 -11.61
N GLY A 58 -0.18 6.71 -11.61
CA GLY A 58 -0.85 7.36 -12.74
C GLY A 58 -2.15 6.63 -13.08
N ASP A 59 -2.29 6.20 -14.34
CA ASP A 59 -3.46 5.44 -14.83
C ASP A 59 -3.32 3.91 -14.64
N ALA A 60 -2.19 3.43 -14.13
CA ALA A 60 -1.91 2.01 -13.96
C ALA A 60 -2.30 1.50 -12.57
N GLN A 61 -2.75 0.25 -12.49
CA GLN A 61 -2.93 -0.48 -11.23
C GLN A 61 -2.28 -1.86 -11.31
N PHE A 62 -1.59 -2.26 -10.24
CA PHE A 62 -0.92 -3.56 -10.18
C PHE A 62 -0.81 -4.08 -8.74
N PRO A 63 -0.85 -5.42 -8.54
CA PRO A 63 -0.61 -6.01 -7.24
C PRO A 63 0.87 -5.90 -6.87
N ALA A 64 1.14 -5.66 -5.59
CA ALA A 64 2.49 -5.61 -5.04
C ALA A 64 2.54 -6.26 -3.66
N GLU A 65 3.70 -6.71 -3.24
CA GLU A 65 3.96 -7.18 -1.89
C GLU A 65 4.44 -6.00 -1.03
N PRO A 66 3.64 -5.53 -0.05
CA PRO A 66 4.05 -4.46 0.83
C PRO A 66 5.06 -4.96 1.86
N PHE A 67 5.95 -4.08 2.30
CA PHE A 67 6.83 -4.34 3.43
C PHE A 67 6.92 -3.15 4.38
N LEU A 68 7.27 -3.47 5.63
CA LEU A 68 7.56 -2.51 6.69
C LEU A 68 8.91 -2.87 7.30
N ILE A 69 9.84 -1.92 7.30
CA ILE A 69 11.15 -2.06 7.94
C ILE A 69 11.32 -0.89 8.91
N GLY A 70 11.04 -1.11 10.19
CA GLY A 70 10.98 -0.03 11.17
C GLY A 70 9.90 0.99 10.81
N LYS A 71 10.31 2.23 10.46
CA LYS A 71 9.42 3.30 9.97
C LYS A 71 9.47 3.46 8.45
N THR A 72 10.25 2.66 7.74
CA THR A 72 10.28 2.65 6.28
C THR A 72 9.11 1.84 5.77
N ARG A 73 8.38 2.40 4.80
CA ARG A 73 7.31 1.71 4.07
C ARG A 73 7.79 1.43 2.66
N GLY A 74 7.27 0.37 2.06
CA GLY A 74 7.54 0.13 0.66
C GLY A 74 6.75 -1.02 0.11
N PHE A 75 7.01 -1.32 -1.15
CA PHE A 75 6.54 -2.52 -1.79
C PHE A 75 7.54 -3.01 -2.82
N TRP A 76 7.47 -4.31 -3.08
CA TRP A 76 8.07 -4.93 -4.26
C TRP A 76 6.94 -5.45 -5.14
N ALA A 77 7.07 -5.30 -6.46
CA ALA A 77 6.14 -5.91 -7.40
C ALA A 77 6.93 -6.54 -8.54
N GLU A 78 6.50 -7.75 -8.92
CA GLU A 78 6.83 -8.27 -10.24
C GLU A 78 6.00 -7.48 -11.26
N GLY A 79 6.66 -6.59 -11.99
CA GLY A 79 6.08 -5.80 -13.06
C GLY A 79 5.70 -6.68 -14.26
N TRP A 80 4.76 -6.19 -15.07
CA TRP A 80 4.38 -6.87 -16.31
C TRP A 80 5.60 -7.08 -17.20
N SER A 81 5.76 -8.30 -17.70
CA SER A 81 6.89 -8.76 -18.53
C SER A 81 8.26 -8.85 -17.83
N GLY A 82 8.27 -9.09 -16.51
CA GLY A 82 9.48 -9.46 -15.76
C GLY A 82 10.37 -8.28 -15.37
N SER A 83 9.81 -7.08 -15.25
CA SER A 83 10.50 -5.98 -14.58
C SER A 83 10.34 -6.11 -13.07
N ASP A 84 11.37 -5.82 -12.28
CA ASP A 84 11.22 -5.72 -10.83
C ASP A 84 10.99 -4.26 -10.47
N VAL A 85 9.91 -3.99 -9.74
CA VAL A 85 9.62 -2.68 -9.21
C VAL A 85 9.87 -2.68 -7.71
N ILE A 86 10.68 -1.73 -7.25
CA ILE A 86 10.88 -1.47 -5.81
C ILE A 86 10.52 -0.02 -5.52
N PHE A 87 9.67 0.15 -4.52
CA PHE A 87 9.34 1.45 -3.96
C PHE A 87 9.73 1.50 -2.48
N VAL A 88 10.38 2.59 -2.07
CA VAL A 88 10.81 2.83 -0.69
C VAL A 88 10.44 4.25 -0.30
N MET A 89 9.65 4.38 0.78
CA MET A 89 9.33 5.63 1.47
C MET A 89 10.07 5.67 2.81
N GLN A 90 10.91 6.69 2.97
CA GLN A 90 11.62 6.98 4.21
C GLN A 90 10.71 7.62 5.26
N PRO A 91 11.09 7.61 6.55
CA PRO A 91 10.29 8.18 7.62
C PRO A 91 10.05 9.69 7.52
N ASP A 92 10.90 10.41 6.80
CA ASP A 92 10.77 11.85 6.53
C ASP A 92 9.83 12.15 5.34
N GLY A 93 9.26 11.11 4.72
CA GLY A 93 8.36 11.22 3.57
C GLY A 93 9.09 11.21 2.22
N SER A 94 10.42 11.30 2.18
CA SER A 94 11.16 11.15 0.91
C SER A 94 11.00 9.73 0.37
N ALA A 95 10.87 9.60 -0.95
CA ALA A 95 10.63 8.31 -1.57
C ALA A 95 11.43 8.10 -2.85
N THR A 96 11.67 6.83 -3.17
CA THR A 96 12.26 6.39 -4.44
C THR A 96 11.44 5.26 -5.02
N TYR A 97 11.16 5.33 -6.31
CA TYR A 97 10.60 4.25 -7.13
C TYR A 97 11.66 3.83 -8.14
N THR A 98 11.90 2.53 -8.28
CA THR A 98 12.85 1.96 -9.25
C THR A 98 12.16 0.86 -10.05
N ASP A 99 12.23 0.95 -11.38
CA ASP A 99 11.86 -0.11 -12.33
C ASP A 99 13.13 -0.57 -13.05
N THR A 100 13.57 -1.80 -12.75
CA THR A 100 14.88 -2.32 -13.19
C THR A 100 14.99 -2.53 -14.70
N ARG A 101 13.87 -2.77 -15.40
CA ARG A 101 13.91 -3.04 -16.84
C ARG A 101 13.88 -1.75 -17.66
N ARG A 102 13.15 -0.74 -17.18
CA ARG A 102 13.06 0.56 -17.85
C ARG A 102 14.19 1.51 -17.49
N ASP A 103 15.12 1.07 -16.64
CA ASP A 103 16.16 1.93 -16.03
C ASP A 103 15.56 3.23 -15.49
N THR A 104 14.34 3.13 -14.95
CA THR A 104 13.58 4.27 -14.49
C THR A 104 13.73 4.38 -12.99
N ARG A 105 14.17 5.55 -12.56
CA ARG A 105 14.20 5.93 -11.15
C ARG A 105 13.45 7.25 -10.99
N LEU A 106 12.42 7.23 -10.16
CA LEU A 106 11.68 8.44 -9.77
C LEU A 106 11.95 8.74 -8.30
N THR A 107 11.98 10.02 -7.99
CA THR A 107 12.02 10.52 -6.62
C THR A 107 10.72 11.23 -6.29
N GLY A 108 10.41 11.38 -5.01
CA GLY A 108 9.15 11.98 -4.63
C GLY A 108 9.00 12.21 -3.15
N HIS A 109 7.82 12.71 -2.79
CA HIS A 109 7.42 12.88 -1.41
C HIS A 109 6.07 12.21 -1.16
N CYS A 110 5.95 11.62 0.02
CA CYS A 110 4.80 10.83 0.41
C CYS A 110 4.26 11.25 1.77
N GLU A 111 2.97 11.03 1.95
CA GLU A 111 2.26 11.21 3.20
C GLU A 111 1.45 9.96 3.55
N VAL A 112 1.33 9.69 4.85
CA VAL A 112 0.42 8.67 5.37
C VAL A 112 -0.90 9.36 5.72
N ARG A 113 -1.98 8.91 5.08
CA ARG A 113 -3.36 9.40 5.29
C ARG A 113 -4.11 8.40 6.18
N GLN A 114 -4.81 8.94 7.19
CA GLN A 114 -5.67 8.19 8.11
C GLN A 114 -7.13 8.28 7.68
#